data_AF-A0A285XTJ3-F1
#
_entry.id   AF-A0A285XTJ3-F1
#
_cell.length_a   1.000
_cell.length_b   1.000
_cell.length_c   1.000
_cell.angle_alpha   90.00
_cell.angle_beta   90.00
_cell.angle_gamma   90.00
#
_symmetry.space_group_name_H-M   'P 1'
#
loop_
_entity.id
_entity.type
_entity.pdbx_description
1 polymer ?
#
loop_
_entity_poly.entity_id
_entity_poly.type
_entity_poly.pdbx_seq_one_letter_code
_entity_poly.pdbx_strand_id
1 'polypeptide(L)'
;MIVEHGREAFDAPRSLTYRAAEAVVIHFDDLLGRLPDARAAMLPRGLSLTAVRRTRNILSHDYRKARKEIVWDVIEHRIPAVIIAIVG
;
A
#
# COMPACT_ATOMS: atom_id res chain seq x y z
N MET A 1 -1.16 -11.07 -8.61
CA MET A 1 -0.99 -9.99 -7.60
C MET A 1 -1.58 -10.42 -6.25
N ILE A 2 -1.12 -9.87 -5.12
CA ILE A 2 -1.60 -10.18 -3.76
C ILE A 2 -3.13 -10.17 -3.66
N VAL A 3 -3.78 -9.22 -4.34
CA VAL A 3 -5.24 -9.05 -4.39
C VAL A 3 -5.96 -10.22 -5.06
N GLU A 4 -5.33 -10.88 -6.04
CA GLU A 4 -5.93 -12.01 -6.78
C GLU A 4 -6.10 -13.27 -5.93
N HIS A 5 -5.31 -13.42 -4.86
CA HIS A 5 -5.51 -14.49 -3.88
C HIS A 5 -6.74 -14.26 -2.99
N GLY A 6 -7.36 -13.09 -3.09
CA GLY A 6 -8.61 -12.74 -2.42
C GLY A 6 -8.46 -12.35 -0.95
N ARG A 7 -9.54 -11.74 -0.45
CA ARG A 7 -9.62 -11.23 0.93
C ARG A 7 -9.50 -12.34 1.97
N GLU A 8 -10.03 -13.52 1.69
CA GLU A 8 -10.01 -14.66 2.59
C GLU A 8 -8.58 -15.14 2.88
N ALA A 9 -7.75 -15.29 1.86
CA ALA A 9 -6.35 -15.68 2.02
C ALA A 9 -5.54 -14.64 2.81
N PHE A 10 -5.90 -13.35 2.69
CA PHE A 10 -5.31 -12.25 3.46
C PHE A 10 -5.72 -12.26 4.95
N ASP A 11 -6.98 -12.57 5.24
CA ASP A 11 -7.47 -12.57 6.62
C ASP A 11 -7.06 -13.83 7.42
N ALA A 12 -6.63 -14.89 6.72
CA ALA A 12 -6.19 -16.15 7.32
C ALA A 12 -5.17 -15.98 8.47
N PRO A 13 -5.21 -16.85 9.50
CA PRO A 13 -4.17 -16.91 10.52
C PRO A 13 -2.79 -17.14 9.89
N ARG A 14 -1.80 -16.35 10.29
CA ARG A 14 -0.42 -16.41 9.71
C ARG A 14 -0.39 -16.26 8.18
N SER A 15 -1.33 -15.50 7.63
CA SER A 15 -1.44 -15.25 6.20
C SER A 15 -0.13 -14.75 5.58
N LEU A 16 0.40 -15.51 4.61
CA LEU A 16 1.50 -15.09 3.76
C LEU A 16 1.10 -13.92 2.86
N THR A 17 -0.16 -13.89 2.40
CA THR A 17 -0.73 -12.79 1.62
C THR A 17 -0.72 -11.48 2.41
N TYR A 18 -1.04 -11.52 3.71
CA TYR A 18 -0.92 -10.38 4.61
C TYR A 18 0.55 -9.94 4.78
N ARG A 19 1.48 -10.88 5.04
CA ARG A 19 2.91 -10.54 5.16
C ARG A 19 3.49 -9.94 3.89
N ALA A 20 3.13 -10.47 2.74
CA ALA A 20 3.51 -9.92 1.45
C ALA A 20 2.93 -8.50 1.26
N ALA A 21 1.68 -8.27 1.67
CA ALA A 21 1.06 -6.95 1.59
C ALA A 21 1.79 -5.93 2.47
N GLU A 22 2.19 -6.30 3.68
CA GLU A 22 2.98 -5.44 4.56
C GLU A 22 4.28 -5.01 3.87
N ALA A 23 5.02 -5.95 3.29
CA ALA A 23 6.26 -5.67 2.58
C ALA A 23 6.04 -4.75 1.37
N VAL A 24 4.98 -4.98 0.60
CA VAL A 24 4.62 -4.12 -0.54
C VAL A 24 4.33 -2.70 -0.06
N VAL A 25 3.52 -2.50 0.97
CA VAL A 25 3.20 -1.16 1.48
C VAL A 25 4.45 -0.43 1.98
N ILE A 26 5.34 -1.13 2.69
CA ILE A 26 6.59 -0.57 3.20
C ILE A 26 7.49 -0.10 2.05
N HIS A 27 7.79 -1.00 1.10
CA HIS A 27 8.69 -0.68 0.00
C HIS A 27 8.07 0.30 -1.01
N PHE A 28 6.75 0.31 -1.15
CA PHE A 28 6.08 1.25 -2.04
C PHE A 28 6.24 2.69 -1.53
N ASP A 29 6.08 2.96 -0.23
CA ASP A 29 6.31 4.31 0.32
C ASP A 29 7.76 4.78 0.15
N ASP A 30 8.74 3.86 0.24
CA ASP A 30 10.15 4.18 -0.05
C ASP A 30 10.34 4.60 -1.52
N LEU A 31 9.65 3.94 -2.45
CA LEU A 31 9.65 4.32 -3.87
C LEU A 31 8.96 5.66 -4.10
N LEU A 32 7.85 5.94 -3.40
CA LEU A 32 7.19 7.25 -3.41
C LEU A 32 8.11 8.37 -2.94
N GLY A 33 8.95 8.12 -1.94
CA GLY A 33 9.94 9.08 -1.48
C GLY A 33 11.06 9.40 -2.49
N ARG A 34 11.22 8.59 -3.54
CA ARG A 34 12.27 8.71 -4.56
C ARG A 34 11.73 9.08 -5.94
N LEU A 35 10.45 9.39 -6.03
CA LEU A 35 9.80 9.69 -7.30
C LEU A 35 10.29 11.04 -7.85
N PRO A 36 10.69 11.11 -9.13
CA PRO A 36 11.04 12.38 -9.76
C PRO A 36 9.86 13.34 -9.75
N ASP A 37 10.12 14.65 -9.56
CA ASP A 37 9.08 15.68 -9.47
C ASP A 37 8.09 15.66 -10.65
N ALA A 38 8.59 15.42 -11.86
CA ALA A 38 7.78 15.31 -13.07
C ALA A 38 6.71 14.20 -12.98
N ARG A 39 7.03 13.09 -12.32
CA ARG A 39 6.12 11.95 -12.10
C ARG A 39 5.24 12.17 -10.88
N ALA A 40 5.76 12.80 -9.83
CA ALA A 40 4.95 13.20 -8.68
C ALA A 40 3.83 14.17 -9.09
N ALA A 41 4.09 15.05 -10.06
CA ALA A 41 3.09 15.96 -10.62
C ALA A 41 1.95 15.27 -11.38
N MET A 42 2.12 14.01 -11.79
CA MET A 42 1.07 13.21 -12.46
C MET A 42 0.06 12.61 -11.47
N LEU A 43 0.34 12.67 -10.17
CA LEU A 43 -0.54 12.09 -9.16
C LEU A 43 -1.88 12.85 -9.09
N PRO A 44 -3.03 12.14 -9.02
CA PRO A 44 -4.32 12.78 -8.87
C PRO A 44 -4.38 13.59 -7.57
N ARG A 45 -4.88 14.82 -7.61
CA ARG A 45 -4.97 15.69 -6.43
C ARG A 45 -5.81 15.10 -5.29
N GLY A 46 -6.74 14.20 -5.61
CA GLY A 46 -7.56 13.47 -4.63
C GLY A 46 -6.92 12.19 -4.07
N LEU A 47 -5.78 11.75 -4.64
CA LEU A 47 -5.11 10.53 -4.22
C LEU A 47 -4.20 10.83 -3.02
N SER A 48 -4.75 10.60 -1.82
CA SER A 48 -4.02 10.84 -0.58
C SER A 48 -2.90 9.80 -0.36
N LEU A 49 -1.67 10.18 -0.71
CA LEU A 49 -0.46 9.41 -0.35
C LEU A 49 -0.24 9.33 1.17
N THR A 50 -0.82 10.28 1.92
CA THR A 50 -0.79 10.31 3.38
C THR A 50 -1.31 9.02 3.99
N ALA A 51 -2.30 8.38 3.37
CA ALA A 51 -2.81 7.10 3.87
C ALA A 51 -1.81 5.95 3.67
N VAL A 52 -1.13 5.88 2.53
CA VAL A 52 -0.08 4.87 2.29
C VAL A 52 1.06 5.07 3.29
N ARG A 53 1.52 6.32 3.46
CA ARG A 53 2.57 6.67 4.43
C ARG A 53 2.17 6.38 5.88
N ARG A 54 0.93 6.69 6.26
CA ARG A 54 0.40 6.39 7.60
C ARG A 54 0.35 4.89 7.85
N THR A 55 -0.14 4.11 6.89
CA THR A 55 -0.16 2.64 6.98
C THR A 55 1.25 2.10 7.08
N ARG A 56 2.20 2.58 6.26
CA ARG A 56 3.63 2.21 6.38
C ARG A 56 4.18 2.51 7.77
N ASN A 57 3.91 3.69 8.33
CA ASN A 57 4.39 4.07 9.65
C ASN A 57 3.88 3.13 10.75
N ILE A 58 2.60 2.76 10.70
CA ILE A 58 2.01 1.79 11.62
C ILE A 58 2.65 0.41 11.42
N LEU A 59 2.79 -0.05 10.18
CA LEU A 59 3.40 -1.36 9.88
C LEU A 59 4.86 -1.45 10.34
N SER A 60 5.62 -0.35 10.23
CA SER A 60 7.05 -0.32 10.55
C SER A 60 7.33 -0.20 12.06
N HIS A 61 6.50 0.51 12.82
CA HIS A 61 6.77 0.82 14.24
C HIS A 61 5.78 0.17 15.22
N ASP A 62 4.58 -0.14 14.76
CA ASP A 62 3.42 -0.48 15.59
C ASP A 62 2.63 -1.64 14.94
N TYR A 63 3.33 -2.67 14.41
CA TYR A 63 2.70 -3.72 13.59
C TYR A 63 1.47 -4.38 14.27
N ARG A 64 1.46 -4.48 15.61
CA ARG A 64 0.34 -5.03 16.40
C ARG A 64 -0.93 -4.16 16.34
N LYS A 65 -0.79 -2.87 16.03
CA LYS A 65 -1.90 -1.93 15.85
C LYS A 65 -2.36 -1.82 14.39
N ALA A 66 -1.69 -2.50 13.47
CA ALA A 66 -2.08 -2.48 12.06
C ALA A 66 -3.44 -3.15 11.88
N ARG A 67 -4.42 -2.38 11.42
CA ARG A 67 -5.74 -2.90 11.09
C ARG A 67 -5.70 -3.52 9.71
N LYS A 68 -6.02 -4.82 9.62
CA LYS A 68 -6.03 -5.59 8.37
C LYS A 68 -6.88 -4.92 7.30
N GLU A 69 -8.04 -4.37 7.67
CA GLU A 69 -8.91 -3.65 6.75
C GLU A 69 -8.22 -2.46 6.06
N ILE A 70 -7.40 -1.70 6.80
CA ILE A 70 -6.67 -0.54 6.26
C ILE A 70 -5.57 -1.00 5.31
N VAL A 71 -4.84 -2.05 5.69
CA VAL A 71 -3.79 -2.62 4.83
C VAL A 71 -4.39 -3.14 3.52
N TRP A 72 -5.54 -3.81 3.61
CA TRP A 72 -6.27 -4.30 2.44
C TRP A 72 -6.73 -3.17 1.50
N ASP A 73 -7.37 -2.12 2.04
CA ASP A 73 -7.79 -0.93 1.25
C ASP A 73 -6.61 -0.30 0.50
N VAL A 74 -5.45 -0.22 1.15
CA VAL A 74 -4.22 0.32 0.54
C VAL A 74 -3.76 -0.54 -0.64
N ILE A 75 -3.69 -1.85 -0.48
CA ILE A 75 -3.19 -2.74 -1.55
C ILE A 75 -4.20 -2.96 -2.67
N GLU A 76 -5.50 -2.93 -2.37
CA GLU A 76 -6.56 -3.20 -3.33
C GLU A 76 -6.86 -1.97 -4.21
N HIS A 77 -6.86 -0.78 -3.62
CA HIS A 77 -7.33 0.42 -4.31
C HIS A 77 -6.24 1.47 -4.48
N ARG A 78 -5.48 1.78 -3.42
CA ARG A 78 -4.61 2.96 -3.43
C ARG A 78 -3.32 2.74 -4.20
N ILE A 79 -2.57 1.68 -3.91
CA ILE A 79 -1.31 1.37 -4.60
C ILE A 79 -1.54 1.21 -6.11
N PRO A 80 -2.54 0.42 -6.57
CA PRO A 80 -2.84 0.33 -8.00
C PRO A 80 -3.18 1.68 -8.64
N ALA A 81 -3.98 2.52 -7.98
CA ALA A 81 -4.32 3.84 -8.51
C ALA A 81 -3.08 4.75 -8.65
N VAL A 82 -2.13 4.68 -7.71
CA VAL A 82 -0.87 5.42 -7.82
C VAL A 82 -0.02 4.91 -8.99
N ILE A 83 0.11 3.59 -9.14
CA ILE A 83 0.86 2.98 -10.25
C ILE A 83 0.27 3.41 -11.59
N ILE A 84 -1.05 3.31 -11.76
CA ILE A 84 -1.75 3.70 -12.98
C ILE A 84 -1.50 5.18 -13.30
N ALA A 85 -1.55 6.07 -12.30
CA ALA A 85 -1.34 7.49 -12.53
C ALA A 85 0.10 7.85 -12.96
N ILE A 86 1.10 7.09 -12.49
CA ILE A 86 2.52 7.39 -12.76
C ILE A 86 2.99 6.72 -14.06
N VAL A 87 2.52 5.49 -14.32
CA VAL A 87 2.98 4.64 -15.43
C VAL A 87 2.12 4.82 -16.69
N GLY A 88 0.91 5.36 -16.55
CA GLY A 88 -0.04 5.62 -17.64
C GLY A 88 0.57 6.30 -18.86
#